data_AF-A0A2E7N0R1-F1
#
_entry.id   AF-A0A2E7N0R1-F1
#
_cell.length_a   1.000
_cell.length_b   1.000
_cell.length_c   1.000
_cell.angle_alpha   90.00
_cell.angle_beta   90.00
_cell.angle_gamma   90.00
#
_symmetry.space_group_name_H-M   'P 1'
#
loop_
_entity.id
_entity.type
_entity.pdbx_description
1 polymer ?
#
loop_
_entity_poly.entity_id
_entity_poly.type
_entity_poly.pdbx_seq_one_letter_code
_entity_poly.pdbx_strand_id
1 'polypeptide(L)'
;MKWAYVLYVLYSFESPDLTERQTADIISWGLPFNAMWECVSFYNRYKPDIMTGAETHIIQKHNDSAEIEEAGCVKVFTDGDNTKQGEKVMLYTK
;
A
#
# COMPACT_ATOMS: atom_id res chain seq x y z
N MET A 1 4.40 11.10 20.74
CA MET A 1 3.53 10.58 19.68
C MET A 1 3.79 11.32 18.37
N LYS A 2 4.29 10.63 17.35
CA LYS A 2 4.46 11.17 15.98
C LYS A 2 3.39 10.52 15.08
N TRP A 3 2.98 11.21 14.03
CA TRP A 3 2.01 10.69 13.08
C TRP A 3 2.34 11.14 11.66
N ALA A 4 1.83 10.40 10.69
CA ALA A 4 1.89 10.72 9.26
C ALA A 4 0.66 10.15 8.55
N TYR A 5 0.31 10.70 7.39
CA TYR A 5 -0.55 10.00 6.44
C TYR A 5 0.33 9.26 5.45
N VAL A 6 0.05 7.99 5.16
CA VAL A 6 0.83 7.18 4.23
C VAL A 6 -0.07 6.61 3.15
N LEU A 7 0.44 6.61 1.93
CA LEU A 7 -0.12 5.81 0.85
C LEU A 7 0.33 4.36 1.04
N TYR A 8 -0.60 3.43 0.90
CA TYR A 8 -0.33 2.00 0.88
C TYR A 8 -0.99 1.32 -0.32
N VAL A 9 -0.42 0.20 -0.75
CA VAL A 9 -0.97 -0.72 -1.73
C VAL A 9 -0.86 -2.14 -1.17
N LEU A 10 -1.98 -2.86 -1.13
CA LEU A 10 -2.06 -4.28 -0.79
C LEU A 10 -2.20 -5.09 -2.07
N TYR A 11 -1.53 -6.22 -2.10
CA TYR A 11 -1.57 -7.15 -3.21
C TYR A 11 -1.64 -8.57 -2.69
N SER A 12 -2.13 -9.44 -3.55
CA SER A 12 -2.06 -10.88 -3.36
C SER A 12 -1.30 -11.48 -4.54
N PHE A 13 -0.60 -12.58 -4.27
CA PHE A 13 0.18 -13.30 -5.25
C PHE A 13 0.01 -14.80 -5.02
N GLU A 14 0.13 -15.56 -6.10
CA GLU A 14 0.28 -17.01 -6.00
C GLU A 14 1.76 -17.28 -5.75
N SER A 15 2.06 -18.19 -4.82
CA SER A 15 3.42 -18.66 -4.59
C SER A 15 3.51 -20.09 -5.11
N PRO A 16 4.48 -20.41 -5.98
CA PRO A 16 4.65 -21.78 -6.50
C PRO A 16 4.82 -22.83 -5.39
N ASP A 17 5.31 -22.41 -4.22
CA ASP A 17 5.62 -23.27 -3.08
C ASP A 17 4.43 -23.46 -2.12
N LEU A 18 3.29 -22.81 -2.38
CA LEU A 18 2.11 -22.85 -1.52
C LEU A 18 0.84 -23.06 -2.33
N THR A 19 0.06 -24.08 -1.96
CA THR A 19 -1.24 -24.41 -2.56
C THR A 19 -2.33 -23.35 -2.38
N GLU A 20 -2.03 -22.24 -1.69
CA GLU A 20 -2.98 -21.16 -1.40
C GLU A 20 -2.35 -19.81 -1.73
N ARG A 21 -3.17 -18.92 -2.31
CA ARG A 21 -2.82 -17.53 -2.62
C ARG A 21 -2.40 -16.82 -1.32
N GLN A 22 -1.17 -16.33 -1.26
CA GLN A 22 -0.69 -15.60 -0.10
C GLN A 22 -1.23 -14.17 -0.15
N THR A 23 -1.95 -13.79 0.90
CA THR A 23 -2.62 -12.50 0.97
C THR A 23 -1.74 -11.47 1.68
N ALA A 24 -1.59 -10.31 1.03
CA ALA A 24 -1.25 -9.02 1.60
C ALA A 24 0.19 -8.83 2.09
N ASP A 25 1.12 -8.79 1.14
CA ASP A 25 2.30 -7.95 1.35
C ASP A 25 1.87 -6.47 1.13
N ILE A 26 2.45 -5.54 1.90
CA ILE A 26 2.10 -4.11 1.89
C ILE A 26 3.26 -3.32 1.29
N ILE A 27 3.04 -2.58 0.20
CA ILE A 27 3.97 -1.52 -0.22
C ILE A 27 3.47 -0.21 0.39
N SER A 28 4.33 0.44 1.17
CA SER A 28 4.21 1.88 1.42
C SER A 28 5.49 2.54 0.92
N TRP A 29 5.38 3.52 0.01
CA TRP A 29 6.56 4.22 -0.53
C TRP A 29 7.27 5.14 0.47
N GLY A 30 7.03 5.00 1.78
CA GLY A 30 7.70 5.81 2.79
C GLY A 30 7.50 7.32 2.56
N LEU A 31 6.41 7.70 1.88
CA LEU A 31 6.04 9.09 1.61
C LEU A 31 5.03 9.52 2.68
N PRO A 32 5.48 10.14 3.78
CA PRO A 32 4.58 10.73 4.75
C PRO A 32 3.99 12.02 4.16
N PHE A 33 2.67 12.14 4.24
CA PHE A 33 1.93 13.36 3.96
C PHE A 33 1.51 14.03 5.27
N ASN A 34 1.40 15.35 5.25
CA ASN A 34 0.98 16.14 6.41
C ASN A 34 -0.54 16.18 6.55
N ALA A 35 -1.28 15.91 5.47
CA ALA A 35 -2.73 15.84 5.48
C ALA A 35 -3.28 14.71 4.58
N MET A 36 -4.46 14.18 4.94
CA MET A 36 -5.12 13.12 4.18
C MET A 36 -5.36 13.52 2.71
N TRP A 37 -5.82 14.75 2.48
CA TRP A 37 -6.14 15.24 1.13
C TRP A 37 -4.90 15.33 0.22
N GLU A 38 -3.70 15.55 0.77
CA GLU A 38 -2.45 15.55 0.02
C GLU A 38 -2.13 14.15 -0.49
N CYS A 39 -2.29 13.14 0.36
CA CYS A 39 -2.10 11.74 0.00
C CYS A 39 -3.09 11.32 -1.11
N VAL A 40 -4.37 11.67 -0.95
CA VAL A 40 -5.40 11.39 -1.96
C VAL A 40 -5.10 12.10 -3.29
N SER A 41 -4.68 13.37 -3.23
CA SER A 41 -4.33 14.16 -4.42
C SER A 41 -3.10 13.59 -5.14
N PHE A 42 -2.10 13.14 -4.38
CA PHE A 42 -0.93 12.47 -4.92
C PHE A 42 -1.32 11.17 -5.63
N TYR A 43 -2.12 10.32 -4.98
CA TYR A 43 -2.60 9.09 -5.61
C TYR A 43 -3.36 9.38 -6.90
N ASN A 44 -4.33 10.30 -6.88
CA ASN A 44 -5.12 10.62 -8.06
C ASN A 44 -4.29 11.17 -9.21
N ARG A 45 -3.23 11.93 -8.91
CA ARG A 45 -2.32 12.48 -9.93
C ARG A 45 -1.44 11.41 -10.56
N TYR A 46 -0.94 10.46 -9.77
CA TYR A 46 0.06 9.48 -10.21
C TYR A 46 -0.48 8.04 -10.29
N LYS A 47 -1.80 7.85 -10.23
CA LYS A 47 -2.44 6.53 -10.14
C LYS A 47 -1.88 5.51 -11.14
N PRO A 48 -1.72 5.81 -12.45
CA PRO A 48 -1.18 4.84 -13.40
C PRO A 48 0.24 4.37 -13.03
N ASP A 49 1.12 5.31 -12.67
CA ASP A 49 2.51 5.03 -12.29
C ASP A 49 2.58 4.25 -10.98
N ILE A 50 1.69 4.59 -10.05
CA ILE A 50 1.57 3.96 -8.75
C ILE A 50 1.19 2.48 -8.90
N MET A 51 0.12 2.19 -9.66
CA MET A 51 -0.37 0.83 -9.84
C MET A 51 0.67 -0.01 -10.61
N THR A 52 1.22 0.53 -11.70
CA THR A 52 2.24 -0.15 -12.51
C THR A 52 3.51 -0.41 -11.70
N GLY A 53 3.96 0.56 -10.91
CA GLY A 53 5.13 0.43 -10.05
C GLY A 53 4.93 -0.61 -8.94
N ALA A 54 3.73 -0.66 -8.35
CA ALA A 54 3.37 -1.67 -7.38
C ALA A 54 3.39 -3.08 -8.01
N GLU A 55 2.69 -3.30 -9.13
CA GLU A 55 2.70 -4.57 -9.86
C GLU A 55 4.13 -5.01 -10.22
N THR A 56 4.93 -4.11 -10.76
CA THR A 56 6.33 -4.38 -11.15
C THR A 56 7.18 -4.80 -9.96
N HIS A 57 7.04 -4.14 -8.80
CA HIS A 57 7.78 -4.50 -7.59
C HIS A 57 7.50 -5.94 -7.17
N ILE A 58 6.25 -6.40 -7.31
CA ILE A 58 5.85 -7.73 -6.82
C ILE A 58 6.28 -8.82 -7.77
N ILE A 59 6.13 -8.59 -9.07
CA ILE A 59 6.69 -9.47 -10.08
C ILE A 59 8.20 -9.63 -9.87
N GLN A 60 8.92 -8.55 -9.54
CA GLN A 60 10.36 -8.64 -9.27
C GLN A 60 10.70 -9.35 -7.96
N LYS A 61 9.92 -9.14 -6.89
CA LYS A 61 10.19 -9.69 -5.57
C LYS A 61 9.84 -11.17 -5.46
N HIS A 62 8.72 -11.58 -6.04
CA HIS A 62 8.14 -12.92 -5.90
C HIS A 62 8.18 -13.74 -7.19
N ASN A 63 8.63 -13.16 -8.32
CA ASN A 63 8.72 -13.82 -9.63
C ASN A 63 7.38 -14.42 -10.12
N ASP A 64 6.27 -13.83 -9.70
CA ASP A 64 4.92 -14.28 -10.04
C ASP A 64 3.99 -13.10 -10.34
N SER A 65 2.87 -13.42 -11.01
CA SER A 65 1.77 -12.49 -11.21
C SER A 65 1.13 -12.10 -9.88
N ALA A 66 0.90 -10.80 -9.73
CA ALA A 66 0.29 -10.23 -8.55
C ALA A 66 -0.94 -9.44 -8.95
N GLU A 67 -1.96 -9.49 -8.10
CA GLU A 67 -3.15 -8.66 -8.26
C GLU A 67 -3.18 -7.64 -7.13
N ILE A 68 -3.36 -6.37 -7.49
CA ILE A 68 -3.62 -5.34 -6.49
C ILE A 68 -5.03 -5.59 -5.94
N GLU A 69 -5.12 -5.74 -4.63
CA GLU A 69 -6.39 -5.93 -3.92
C GLU A 69 -6.94 -4.59 -3.44
N GLU A 70 -6.03 -3.70 -3.01
CA GLU A 70 -6.40 -2.48 -2.32
C GLU A 70 -5.33 -1.40 -2.49
N ALA A 71 -5.74 -0.15 -2.64
CA ALA A 71 -4.86 1.00 -2.42
C ALA A 71 -5.60 2.07 -1.62
N GLY A 72 -4.88 2.77 -0.75
CA GLY A 72 -5.49 3.80 0.07
C GLY A 72 -4.50 4.66 0.84
N CYS A 73 -5.05 5.67 1.50
CA CYS A 73 -4.33 6.56 2.39
C CYS A 73 -4.74 6.28 3.83
N VAL A 74 -3.77 6.14 4.74
CA VAL A 74 -4.05 5.84 6.15
C VAL A 74 -3.22 6.73 7.06
N LYS A 75 -3.83 7.23 8.13
CA LYS A 75 -3.12 7.90 9.21
C LYS A 75 -2.45 6.85 10.09
N VAL A 76 -1.14 6.96 10.23
CA VAL A 76 -0.34 6.11 11.13
C VAL A 76 0.18 6.93 12.28
N PHE A 77 0.15 6.34 13.47
CA PHE A 77 0.72 6.91 14.70
C PHE A 77 1.84 6.01 15.17
N THR A 78 2.98 6.59 15.54
CA THR A 78 4.10 5.89 16.14
C THR A 78 4.31 6.37 17.58
N ASP A 79 4.36 5.43 18.51
CA ASP A 79 4.67 5.66 19.91
C ASP A 79 5.66 4.61 20.42
N GLY A 80 6.94 5.00 20.52
CA GLY A 80 8.04 4.04 20.71
C GLY A 80 8.09 3.03 19.56
N ASP A 81 8.09 1.75 19.90
CA ASP A 81 8.09 0.64 18.92
C ASP A 81 6.67 0.28 18.41
N ASN A 82 5.62 0.96 18.91
CA ASN A 82 4.25 0.66 18.53
C ASN A 82 3.77 1.56 17.39
N THR A 83 3.38 0.94 16.27
CA THR A 83 2.67 1.62 15.18
C THR A 83 1.19 1.27 15.23
N LYS A 84 0.32 2.29 15.23
CA LYS A 84 -1.13 2.16 15.21
C LYS A 84 -1.71 2.83 13.96
N GLN A 85 -2.76 2.25 13.40
CA GLN A 85 -3.52 2.84 12.31
C GLN A 85 -4.70 3.65 12.87
N GLY A 86 -5.02 4.76 12.21
CA GLY A 86 -6.16 5.62 12.50
C GLY A 86 -7.10 5.73 11.30
N GLU A 87 -7.45 6.96 10.94
CA GLU A 87 -8.30 7.27 9.80
C GLU A 87 -7.75 6.67 8.49
N LYS A 88 -8.60 6.01 7.71
CA LYS A 88 -8.26 5.34 6.46
C LYS A 88 -9.24 5.76 5.36
N VAL A 89 -8.71 6.08 4.19
CA VAL A 89 -9.46 6.34 2.96
C VAL A 89 -9.06 5.32 1.92
N MET A 90 -10.05 4.55 1.47
CA MET A 90 -9.93 3.56 0.41
C MET A 90 -10.01 4.26 -0.95
N LEU A 91 -9.02 4.02 -1.82
CA LEU A 91 -8.91 4.67 -3.13
C LEU A 91 -9.06 3.68 -4.28
N TYR A 92 -8.82 2.41 -4.01
CA TYR A 92 -9.06 1.29 -4.91
C TYR A 92 -9.36 0.03 -4.10
N THR A 93 -10.29 -0.76 -4.61
CA THR A 93 -10.62 -2.11 -4.13
C THR A 93 -11.05 -2.94 -5.33
N LYS A 94 -10.53 -4.15 -5.44
CA LYS A 94 -10.89 -5.09 -6.49
C LYS A 94 -12.20 -5.82 -6.18
#